data_AF-A0A938JNK1-F1
#
_entry.id   AF-A0A938JNK1-F1
#
_cell.length_a   1.000
_cell.length_b   1.000
_cell.length_c   1.000
_cell.angle_alpha   90.00
_cell.angle_beta   90.00
_cell.angle_gamma   90.00
#
_symmetry.space_group_name_H-M   'P 1'
#
loop_
_entity.id
_entity.type
_entity.pdbx_description
1 polymer ?
#
loop_
_entity_poly.entity_id
_entity_poly.type
_entity_poly.pdbx_seq_one_letter_code
_entity_poly.pdbx_strand_id
1 'polypeptide(L)'
;MKEKEEELLLNSLKRIAPGTDLRTGIEYILQAKTGALIVIGDSEQVLKLVDGGFYIGCSLTPAKFHELAKMDGAIILSHDASRILYANTHLYPNPLIKTSETGTRHRTAERVAKQTKALVISISQKRDAVTLYIDDIKYTLEEPRLVLSKASQALQTLSKYKEGLEYLVLNLTTRELEDMATLFDVVTVLQRSSIVQKTEKEVRKYICELGTDGKLLNM
;
A
#
# COMPACT_ATOMS: atom_id res chain seq x y z
N MET A 1 4.35 15.15 9.66
CA MET A 1 3.07 14.92 8.93
C MET A 1 3.28 13.90 7.82
N LYS A 2 4.17 14.17 6.84
CA LYS A 2 4.51 13.20 5.77
C LYS A 2 4.99 11.82 6.25
N GLU A 3 5.84 11.76 7.27
CA GLU A 3 6.35 10.45 7.77
C GLU A 3 5.24 9.57 8.37
N LYS A 4 4.27 10.18 9.07
CA LYS A 4 3.15 9.43 9.67
C LYS A 4 2.19 8.91 8.60
N GLU A 5 1.93 9.70 7.57
CA GLU A 5 1.13 9.29 6.40
C GLU A 5 1.82 8.15 5.63
N GLU A 6 3.13 8.25 5.45
CA GLU A 6 3.94 7.22 4.78
C GLU A 6 3.94 5.91 5.58
N GLU A 7 4.07 5.97 6.90
CA GLU A 7 3.99 4.80 7.78
C GLU A 7 2.61 4.14 7.74
N LEU A 8 1.53 4.93 7.77
CA LEU A 8 0.16 4.44 7.62
C LEU A 8 -0.03 3.71 6.28
N LEU A 9 0.40 4.33 5.19
CA LEU A 9 0.33 3.73 3.86
C LEU A 9 1.13 2.43 3.78
N LEU A 10 2.36 2.41 4.30
CA LEU A 10 3.21 1.21 4.30
C LEU A 10 2.56 0.06 5.09
N ASN A 11 1.98 0.34 6.24
CA ASN A 11 1.28 -0.66 7.04
C ASN A 11 0.04 -1.19 6.33
N SER A 12 -0.69 -0.35 5.61
CA SER A 12 -1.81 -0.78 4.78
C SER A 12 -1.38 -1.60 3.58
N LEU A 13 -0.31 -1.21 2.88
CA LEU A 13 0.23 -1.98 1.75
C LEU A 13 0.66 -3.39 2.18
N LYS A 14 1.30 -3.54 3.35
CA LYS A 14 1.67 -4.87 3.88
C LYS A 14 0.47 -5.79 4.09
N ARG A 15 -0.69 -5.25 4.51
CA ARG A 15 -1.92 -6.04 4.75
C ARG A 15 -2.55 -6.60 3.47
N ILE A 16 -2.21 -6.01 2.32
CA ILE A 16 -2.75 -6.35 1.00
C ILE A 16 -1.64 -6.75 0.03
N ALA A 17 -0.45 -7.02 0.53
CA ALA A 17 0.68 -7.40 -0.28
C ALA A 17 0.51 -8.84 -0.82
N PRO A 18 1.16 -9.17 -1.95
CA PRO A 18 1.22 -10.54 -2.45
C PRO A 18 1.67 -11.52 -1.37
N GLY A 19 1.02 -12.68 -1.35
CA GLY A 19 1.19 -13.73 -0.32
C GLY A 19 0.17 -13.68 0.82
N THR A 20 -0.67 -12.64 0.91
CA THR A 20 -1.80 -12.60 1.85
C THR A 20 -3.08 -13.18 1.22
N ASP A 21 -3.92 -13.83 2.02
CA ASP A 21 -5.22 -14.36 1.55
C ASP A 21 -6.12 -13.25 0.99
N LEU A 22 -6.07 -12.06 1.61
CA LEU A 22 -6.80 -10.90 1.13
C LEU A 22 -6.33 -10.47 -0.26
N ARG A 23 -5.02 -10.42 -0.51
CA ARG A 23 -4.48 -10.07 -1.83
C ARG A 23 -4.88 -11.09 -2.89
N THR A 24 -4.75 -12.38 -2.60
CA THR A 24 -5.20 -13.43 -3.52
C THR A 24 -6.70 -13.32 -3.82
N GLY A 25 -7.51 -13.01 -2.81
CA GLY A 25 -8.93 -12.76 -2.99
C GLY A 25 -9.22 -11.53 -3.88
N ILE A 26 -8.49 -10.43 -3.70
CA ILE A 26 -8.57 -9.23 -4.56
C ILE A 26 -8.21 -9.59 -6.01
N GLU A 27 -7.19 -10.41 -6.23
CA GLU A 27 -6.79 -10.87 -7.57
C GLU A 27 -7.87 -11.71 -8.24
N TYR A 28 -8.57 -12.58 -7.51
CA TYR A 28 -9.73 -13.31 -8.05
C TYR A 28 -10.87 -12.37 -8.48
N ILE A 29 -11.14 -11.31 -7.70
CA ILE A 29 -12.15 -10.30 -8.04
C ILE A 29 -11.78 -9.55 -9.33
N LEU A 30 -10.51 -9.16 -9.48
CA LEU A 30 -9.97 -8.51 -10.68
C LEU A 30 -10.08 -9.43 -11.90
N GLN A 31 -9.62 -10.67 -11.80
CA GLN A 31 -9.68 -11.67 -12.87
C GLN A 31 -11.12 -11.95 -13.33
N ALA A 32 -12.07 -11.98 -12.40
CA ALA A 32 -13.48 -12.14 -12.70
C ALA A 32 -14.15 -10.87 -13.26
N LYS A 33 -13.40 -9.75 -13.36
CA LYS A 33 -13.91 -8.44 -13.78
C LYS A 33 -15.14 -8.02 -12.97
N THR A 34 -15.04 -8.19 -11.66
CA THR A 34 -16.07 -7.79 -10.70
C THR A 34 -15.62 -6.55 -9.94
N GLY A 35 -16.56 -5.71 -9.52
CA GLY A 35 -16.27 -4.56 -8.67
C GLY A 35 -16.53 -4.92 -7.22
N ALA A 36 -15.80 -4.29 -6.30
CA ALA A 36 -16.00 -4.53 -4.87
C ALA A 36 -15.70 -3.28 -4.05
N LEU A 37 -16.37 -3.14 -2.92
CA LEU A 37 -16.07 -2.14 -1.89
C LEU A 37 -15.81 -2.88 -0.58
N ILE A 38 -14.61 -2.74 -0.03
CA ILE A 38 -14.18 -3.49 1.15
C ILE A 38 -13.73 -2.52 2.22
N VAL A 39 -14.22 -2.69 3.45
CA VAL A 39 -13.77 -1.93 4.63
C VAL A 39 -13.06 -2.89 5.58
N ILE A 40 -11.86 -2.54 6.00
CA ILE A 40 -11.06 -3.31 6.95
C ILE A 40 -11.11 -2.61 8.30
N GLY A 41 -11.93 -3.13 9.20
CA GLY A 41 -12.13 -2.56 10.52
C GLY A 41 -13.53 -2.87 11.07
N ASP A 42 -13.55 -3.23 12.34
CA ASP A 42 -14.74 -3.59 13.12
C ASP A 42 -14.99 -2.61 14.28
N SER A 43 -14.48 -1.38 14.14
CA SER A 43 -14.74 -0.33 15.12
C SER A 43 -16.22 0.06 15.12
N GLU A 44 -16.71 0.53 16.25
CA GLU A 44 -18.09 1.01 16.39
C GLU A 44 -18.43 2.10 15.35
N GLN A 45 -17.45 2.92 14.98
CA GLN A 45 -17.61 3.94 13.93
C GLN A 45 -17.89 3.33 12.56
N VAL A 46 -17.24 2.22 12.20
CA VAL A 46 -17.50 1.51 10.93
C VAL A 46 -18.88 0.86 10.99
N LEU A 47 -19.17 0.13 12.07
CA LEU A 47 -20.42 -0.63 12.19
C LEU A 47 -21.66 0.28 12.21
N LYS A 48 -21.55 1.50 12.74
CA LYS A 48 -22.62 2.52 12.67
C LYS A 48 -22.94 3.01 11.27
N LEU A 49 -22.04 2.84 10.30
CA LEU A 49 -22.26 3.21 8.90
C LEU A 49 -22.88 2.08 8.08
N VAL A 50 -22.86 0.85 8.62
CA VAL A 50 -23.37 -0.35 7.95
C VAL A 50 -24.89 -0.39 8.08
N ASP A 51 -25.55 -0.47 6.94
CA ASP A 51 -26.99 -0.67 6.85
C ASP A 51 -27.33 -1.89 5.99
N GLY A 52 -28.30 -2.69 6.45
CA GLY A 52 -28.70 -3.95 5.82
C GLY A 52 -27.58 -5.00 5.72
N GLY A 53 -27.67 -5.82 4.67
CA GLY A 53 -26.73 -6.92 4.40
C GLY A 53 -26.87 -8.13 5.31
N PHE A 54 -25.88 -9.01 5.24
CA PHE A 54 -25.85 -10.27 5.99
C PHE A 54 -24.63 -10.32 6.90
N TYR A 55 -24.85 -10.69 8.17
CA TYR A 55 -23.76 -11.10 9.04
C TYR A 55 -23.24 -12.47 8.60
N ILE A 56 -21.96 -12.54 8.25
CA ILE A 56 -21.29 -13.74 7.75
C ILE A 56 -20.51 -14.41 8.89
N GLY A 57 -19.72 -13.63 9.63
CA GLY A 57 -18.96 -14.10 10.80
C GLY A 57 -17.97 -15.24 10.54
N CYS A 58 -17.44 -15.40 9.33
CA CYS A 58 -16.57 -16.54 8.99
C CYS A 58 -15.09 -16.12 8.82
N SER A 59 -14.18 -17.10 8.86
CA SER A 59 -12.77 -16.86 8.52
C SER A 59 -12.63 -16.45 7.06
N LEU A 60 -11.74 -15.50 6.80
CA LEU A 60 -11.40 -15.09 5.45
C LEU A 60 -10.66 -16.22 4.75
N THR A 61 -11.16 -16.61 3.58
CA THR A 61 -10.40 -17.38 2.59
C THR A 61 -10.58 -16.70 1.24
N PRO A 62 -9.60 -16.78 0.32
CA PRO A 62 -9.69 -16.12 -0.98
C PRO A 62 -10.98 -16.48 -1.74
N ALA A 63 -11.38 -17.75 -1.70
CA ALA A 63 -12.59 -18.24 -2.34
C ALA A 63 -13.87 -17.66 -1.72
N LYS A 64 -14.03 -17.70 -0.39
CA LYS A 64 -15.22 -17.14 0.28
C LYS A 64 -15.33 -15.64 0.04
N PHE A 65 -14.21 -14.93 0.11
CA PHE A 65 -14.15 -13.50 -0.14
C PHE A 65 -14.56 -13.17 -1.58
N HIS A 66 -14.02 -13.91 -2.56
CA HIS A 66 -14.39 -13.75 -3.97
C HIS A 66 -15.88 -14.01 -4.22
N GLU A 67 -16.45 -15.08 -3.67
CA GLU A 67 -17.88 -15.39 -3.84
C GLU A 67 -18.78 -14.29 -3.28
N LEU A 68 -18.47 -13.78 -2.08
CA LEU A 68 -19.23 -12.69 -1.47
C LEU A 68 -19.09 -11.37 -2.23
N ALA A 69 -17.95 -11.14 -2.89
CA ALA A 69 -17.72 -9.95 -3.71
C ALA A 69 -18.53 -9.92 -5.01
N LYS A 70 -19.17 -11.03 -5.40
CA LYS A 70 -20.14 -11.06 -6.51
C LYS A 70 -21.46 -10.37 -6.15
N MET A 71 -21.75 -10.24 -4.86
CA MET A 71 -22.91 -9.50 -4.38
C MET A 71 -22.68 -8.00 -4.54
N ASP A 72 -23.77 -7.23 -4.63
CA ASP A 72 -23.70 -5.78 -4.59
C ASP A 72 -23.29 -5.27 -3.20
N GLY A 73 -23.04 -3.97 -3.08
CA GLY A 73 -22.72 -3.33 -1.81
C GLY A 73 -21.27 -3.51 -1.35
N ALA A 74 -21.08 -3.50 -0.03
CA ALA A 74 -19.78 -3.55 0.64
C ALA A 74 -19.60 -4.81 1.49
N ILE A 75 -18.33 -5.20 1.62
CA ILE A 75 -17.85 -6.26 2.50
C ILE A 75 -17.10 -5.61 3.67
N ILE A 76 -17.41 -6.03 4.89
CA ILE A 76 -16.75 -5.56 6.11
C ILE A 76 -15.89 -6.70 6.66
N LEU A 77 -14.60 -6.44 6.81
CA LEU A 77 -13.62 -7.35 7.39
C LEU A 77 -13.25 -6.89 8.81
N SER A 78 -12.78 -7.82 9.64
CA SER A 78 -12.18 -7.50 10.94
C SER A 78 -10.93 -6.61 10.79
N HIS A 79 -10.52 -5.92 11.85
CA HIS A 79 -9.35 -5.02 11.82
C HIS A 79 -8.04 -5.65 11.32
N ASP A 80 -7.87 -6.96 11.49
CA ASP A 80 -6.73 -7.77 11.08
C ASP A 80 -6.95 -8.48 9.72
N ALA A 81 -8.11 -8.27 9.10
CA ALA A 81 -8.56 -8.95 7.89
C ALA A 81 -8.61 -10.50 7.99
N SER A 82 -8.70 -11.06 9.19
CA SER A 82 -8.80 -12.52 9.39
C SER A 82 -10.21 -13.07 9.22
N ARG A 83 -11.24 -12.22 9.36
CA ARG A 83 -12.65 -12.62 9.28
C ARG A 83 -13.46 -11.70 8.37
N ILE A 84 -14.44 -12.30 7.70
CA ILE A 84 -15.49 -11.60 6.95
C ILE A 84 -16.69 -11.44 7.90
N LEU A 85 -17.00 -10.21 8.27
CA LEU A 85 -18.04 -9.90 9.24
C LEU A 85 -19.38 -9.70 8.56
N TYR A 86 -19.41 -8.87 7.52
CA TYR A 86 -20.63 -8.58 6.77
C TYR A 86 -20.37 -8.57 5.26
N ALA A 87 -21.40 -8.89 4.49
CA ALA A 87 -21.42 -8.76 3.04
C ALA A 87 -22.78 -8.22 2.58
N ASN A 88 -22.83 -7.70 1.35
CA ASN A 88 -24.02 -7.06 0.78
C ASN A 88 -24.58 -5.90 1.62
N THR A 89 -23.67 -5.12 2.21
CA THR A 89 -24.03 -3.98 3.07
C THR A 89 -24.04 -2.68 2.28
N HIS A 90 -24.90 -1.74 2.67
CA HIS A 90 -24.81 -0.36 2.21
C HIS A 90 -24.09 0.48 3.27
N LEU A 91 -23.23 1.40 2.81
CA LEU A 91 -22.47 2.30 3.67
C LEU A 91 -23.02 3.72 3.53
N TYR A 92 -23.38 4.33 4.66
CA TYR A 92 -23.93 5.69 4.72
C TYR A 92 -22.99 6.67 5.45
N PRO A 93 -21.82 7.01 4.86
CA PRO A 93 -20.93 8.00 5.46
C PRO A 93 -21.54 9.41 5.40
N ASN A 94 -21.03 10.31 6.24
CA ASN A 94 -21.48 11.70 6.30
C ASN A 94 -21.36 12.38 4.91
N PRO A 95 -22.47 12.86 4.31
CA PRO A 95 -22.46 13.43 2.97
C PRO A 95 -21.72 14.77 2.90
N LEU A 96 -21.50 15.45 4.03
CA LEU A 96 -20.77 16.72 4.12
C LEU A 96 -19.25 16.55 3.98
N ILE A 97 -18.73 15.32 4.11
CA ILE A 97 -17.30 15.05 3.89
C ILE A 97 -17.00 15.25 2.40
N LYS A 98 -16.04 16.15 2.14
CA LYS A 98 -15.58 16.46 0.79
C LYS A 98 -14.85 15.26 0.19
N THR A 99 -15.16 14.99 -1.08
CA THR A 99 -14.58 13.92 -1.89
C THR A 99 -14.19 14.47 -3.24
N SER A 100 -13.02 14.08 -3.73
CA SER A 100 -12.55 14.41 -5.08
C SER A 100 -12.84 13.28 -6.08
N GLU A 101 -13.33 12.14 -5.59
CA GLU A 101 -13.63 10.96 -6.40
C GLU A 101 -14.89 11.10 -7.24
N THR A 102 -14.93 10.34 -8.34
CA THR A 102 -16.09 10.21 -9.23
C THR A 102 -16.67 8.80 -9.12
N GLY A 103 -18.00 8.68 -9.17
CA GLY A 103 -18.72 7.42 -8.99
C GLY A 103 -19.07 7.14 -7.53
N THR A 104 -20.23 6.52 -7.32
CA THR A 104 -20.81 6.29 -5.98
C THR A 104 -19.90 5.44 -5.09
N ARG A 105 -19.29 4.38 -5.63
CA ARG A 105 -18.38 3.50 -4.89
C ARG A 105 -17.12 4.21 -4.38
N HIS A 106 -16.41 4.90 -5.26
CA HIS A 106 -15.17 5.61 -4.89
C HIS A 106 -15.44 6.78 -3.94
N ARG A 107 -16.54 7.54 -4.15
CA ARG A 107 -16.96 8.60 -3.22
C ARG A 107 -17.30 8.05 -1.83
N THR A 108 -17.96 6.90 -1.77
CA THR A 108 -18.28 6.22 -0.50
C THR A 108 -16.99 5.75 0.16
N ALA A 109 -16.09 5.13 -0.60
CA ALA A 109 -14.81 4.65 -0.09
C ALA A 109 -13.97 5.76 0.56
N GLU A 110 -13.79 6.89 -0.14
CA GLU A 110 -13.03 8.03 0.38
C GLU A 110 -13.68 8.61 1.64
N ARG A 111 -15.01 8.77 1.66
CA ARG A 111 -15.70 9.34 2.82
C ARG A 111 -15.67 8.42 4.04
N VAL A 112 -15.86 7.12 3.85
CA VAL A 112 -15.76 6.13 4.93
C VAL A 112 -14.35 6.12 5.51
N ALA A 113 -13.33 6.15 4.66
CA ALA A 113 -11.93 6.20 5.10
C ALA A 113 -11.64 7.47 5.93
N LYS A 114 -12.07 8.66 5.47
CA LYS A 114 -11.91 9.92 6.21
C LYS A 114 -12.69 9.94 7.53
N GLN A 115 -13.90 9.39 7.54
CA GLN A 115 -14.76 9.42 8.73
C GLN A 115 -14.31 8.45 9.82
N THR A 116 -13.89 7.25 9.43
CA THR A 116 -13.63 6.13 10.35
C THR A 116 -12.14 5.86 10.58
N LYS A 117 -11.27 6.44 9.72
CA LYS A 117 -9.83 6.14 9.65
C LYS A 117 -9.51 4.67 9.37
N ALA A 118 -10.52 3.88 8.97
CA ALA A 118 -10.34 2.51 8.53
C ALA A 118 -9.74 2.48 7.12
N LEU A 119 -9.05 1.38 6.80
CA LEU A 119 -8.59 1.11 5.45
C LEU A 119 -9.79 0.68 4.60
N VAL A 120 -10.06 1.42 3.53
CA VAL A 120 -11.13 1.13 2.57
C VAL A 120 -10.53 0.85 1.19
N ILE A 121 -10.96 -0.24 0.57
CA ILE A 121 -10.48 -0.71 -0.73
C ILE A 121 -11.65 -0.65 -1.72
N SER A 122 -11.44 0.02 -2.84
CA SER A 122 -12.39 0.04 -3.96
C SER A 122 -11.76 -0.65 -5.16
N ILE A 123 -12.46 -1.65 -5.70
CA ILE A 123 -12.07 -2.37 -6.92
C ILE A 123 -12.99 -1.92 -8.06
N SER A 124 -12.38 -1.39 -9.11
CA SER A 124 -13.10 -0.89 -10.28
C SER A 124 -13.23 -1.96 -11.35
N GLN A 125 -14.46 -2.42 -11.58
CA GLN A 125 -14.79 -3.37 -12.64
C GLN A 125 -14.34 -2.92 -14.05
N LYS A 126 -14.43 -1.61 -14.35
CA LYS A 126 -14.14 -1.09 -15.69
C LYS A 126 -12.67 -0.81 -15.94
N ARG A 127 -11.93 -0.45 -14.88
CA ARG A 127 -10.54 0.03 -14.97
C ARG A 127 -9.50 -1.00 -14.56
N ASP A 128 -9.95 -2.17 -14.09
CA ASP A 128 -9.09 -3.22 -13.54
C ASP A 128 -8.09 -2.67 -12.51
N ALA A 129 -8.59 -1.76 -11.67
CA ALA A 129 -7.77 -0.96 -10.76
C ALA A 129 -8.26 -1.11 -9.33
N VAL A 130 -7.31 -1.28 -8.41
CA VAL A 130 -7.54 -1.33 -6.97
C VAL A 130 -7.09 -0.01 -6.36
N THR A 131 -7.97 0.66 -5.63
CA THR A 131 -7.67 1.92 -4.96
C THR A 131 -7.90 1.79 -3.46
N LEU A 132 -6.92 2.22 -2.68
CA LEU A 132 -6.93 2.28 -1.23
C LEU A 132 -7.22 3.70 -0.78
N TYR A 133 -8.02 3.82 0.26
CA TYR A 133 -8.32 5.05 0.96
C TYR A 133 -8.08 4.84 2.45
N ILE A 134 -7.22 5.65 3.05
CA ILE A 134 -6.92 5.65 4.49
C ILE A 134 -6.77 7.10 4.91
N ASP A 135 -7.64 7.58 5.80
CA ASP A 135 -7.66 9.00 6.18
C ASP A 135 -7.76 9.89 4.92
N ASP A 136 -6.85 10.86 4.72
CA ASP A 136 -6.76 11.69 3.51
C ASP A 136 -5.89 11.08 2.38
N ILE A 137 -5.34 9.89 2.59
CA ILE A 137 -4.44 9.23 1.64
C ILE A 137 -5.25 8.42 0.63
N LYS A 138 -4.96 8.64 -0.66
CA LYS A 138 -5.42 7.82 -1.77
C LYS A 138 -4.22 7.16 -2.45
N TYR A 139 -4.27 5.84 -2.60
CA TYR A 139 -3.23 5.08 -3.30
C TYR A 139 -3.85 4.09 -4.28
N THR A 140 -3.47 4.16 -5.56
CA THR A 140 -3.87 3.16 -6.56
C THR A 140 -2.77 2.12 -6.65
N LEU A 141 -3.11 0.85 -6.43
CA LEU A 141 -2.15 -0.24 -6.61
C LEU A 141 -1.78 -0.37 -8.07
N GLU A 142 -0.48 -0.55 -8.31
CA GLU A 142 0.01 -0.88 -9.64
C GLU A 142 -0.01 -2.40 -9.87
N GLU A 143 0.09 -2.81 -11.14
CA GLU A 143 0.24 -4.21 -11.47
C GLU A 143 1.55 -4.77 -10.89
N PRO A 144 1.55 -5.97 -10.28
CA PRO A 144 2.74 -6.54 -9.64
C PRO A 144 3.97 -6.57 -10.56
N ARG A 145 3.78 -6.83 -11.86
CA ARG A 145 4.86 -6.85 -12.86
C ARG A 145 5.52 -5.48 -13.05
N LEU A 146 4.72 -4.42 -13.04
CA LEU A 146 5.23 -3.06 -13.15
C LEU A 146 6.01 -2.66 -11.90
N VAL A 147 5.47 -2.99 -10.72
CA VAL A 147 6.14 -2.77 -9.43
C VAL A 147 7.47 -3.52 -9.39
N LEU A 148 7.50 -4.79 -9.81
CA LEU A 148 8.72 -5.61 -9.85
C LEU A 148 9.79 -5.02 -10.78
N SER A 149 9.38 -4.54 -11.96
CA SER A 149 10.28 -3.87 -12.91
C SER A 149 10.89 -2.60 -12.32
N LYS A 150 10.05 -1.74 -11.73
CA LYS A 150 10.51 -0.52 -11.04
C LYS A 150 11.44 -0.82 -9.87
N ALA A 151 11.10 -1.83 -9.06
CA ALA A 151 11.93 -2.27 -7.95
C ALA A 151 13.31 -2.74 -8.41
N SER A 152 13.37 -3.55 -9.47
CA SER A 152 14.61 -4.06 -10.04
C SER A 152 15.49 -2.93 -10.57
N GLN A 153 14.90 -1.96 -11.27
CA GLN A 153 15.61 -0.78 -11.75
C GLN A 153 16.14 0.09 -10.61
N ALA A 154 15.32 0.32 -9.58
CA ALA A 154 15.71 1.10 -8.41
C ALA A 154 16.84 0.43 -7.63
N LEU A 155 16.81 -0.89 -7.48
CA LEU A 155 17.88 -1.68 -6.87
C LEU A 155 19.20 -1.60 -7.66
N GLN A 156 19.13 -1.70 -8.99
CA GLN A 156 20.32 -1.54 -9.81
C GLN A 156 20.93 -0.14 -9.67
N THR A 157 20.10 0.90 -9.63
CA THR A 157 20.56 2.28 -9.37
C THR A 157 21.16 2.42 -7.98
N LEU A 158 20.55 1.81 -6.96
CA LEU A 158 21.07 1.81 -5.58
C LEU A 158 22.45 1.17 -5.51
N SER A 159 22.66 0.02 -6.17
CA SER A 159 23.96 -0.65 -6.24
C SER A 159 25.04 0.27 -6.81
N LYS A 160 24.76 0.92 -7.95
CA LYS A 160 25.68 1.86 -8.58
C LYS A 160 26.01 3.06 -7.68
N TYR A 161 25.02 3.59 -6.97
CA TYR A 161 25.25 4.68 -6.03
C TYR A 161 26.06 4.25 -4.80
N LYS A 162 25.84 3.01 -4.33
CA LYS A 162 26.62 2.43 -3.24
C LYS A 162 28.08 2.20 -3.64
N GLU A 163 28.34 1.61 -4.80
CA GLU A 163 29.70 1.45 -5.35
C GLU A 163 30.42 2.82 -5.46
N GLY A 164 29.70 3.84 -5.96
CA GLY A 164 30.23 5.19 -6.03
C GLY A 164 30.48 5.82 -4.65
N LEU A 165 29.66 5.51 -3.65
CA LEU A 165 29.88 5.96 -2.27
C LEU A 165 31.11 5.28 -1.66
N GLU A 166 31.26 3.97 -1.82
CA GLU A 166 32.41 3.20 -1.33
C GLU A 166 33.72 3.73 -1.91
N TYR A 167 33.73 4.06 -3.21
CA TYR A 167 34.87 4.70 -3.86
C TYR A 167 35.21 6.07 -3.25
N LEU A 168 34.20 6.92 -3.01
CA LEU A 168 34.42 8.24 -2.41
C LEU A 168 34.91 8.15 -0.96
N VAL A 169 34.39 7.20 -0.19
CA VAL A 169 34.85 6.92 1.18
C VAL A 169 36.31 6.47 1.17
N LEU A 170 36.67 5.54 0.28
CA LEU A 170 38.07 5.08 0.16
C LEU A 170 39.01 6.24 -0.18
N ASN A 171 38.63 7.11 -1.12
CA ASN A 171 39.43 8.27 -1.49
C ASN A 171 39.56 9.28 -0.33
N LEU A 172 38.47 9.52 0.42
CA LEU A 172 38.52 10.37 1.60
C LEU A 172 39.47 9.78 2.65
N THR A 173 39.39 8.48 2.93
CA THR A 173 40.30 7.79 3.85
C THR A 173 41.77 7.95 3.44
N THR A 174 42.09 7.76 2.15
CA THR A 174 43.46 7.97 1.64
C THR A 174 43.91 9.41 1.87
N ARG A 175 43.06 10.39 1.56
CA ARG A 175 43.38 11.81 1.78
C ARG A 175 43.52 12.18 3.25
N GLU A 176 42.75 11.56 4.14
CA GLU A 176 42.89 11.73 5.58
C GLU A 176 44.23 11.18 6.07
N LEU A 177 44.67 10.02 5.58
CA LEU A 177 45.98 9.44 5.93
C LEU A 177 47.15 10.28 5.42
N GLU A 178 46.98 10.95 4.29
CA GLU A 178 47.99 11.85 3.70
C GLU A 178 47.91 13.29 4.26
N ASP A 179 46.99 13.57 5.20
CA ASP A 179 46.71 14.91 5.75
C ASP A 179 46.37 15.97 4.67
N MET A 180 45.72 15.51 3.58
CA MET A 180 45.28 16.31 2.43
C MET A 180 43.76 16.38 2.29
N ALA A 181 43.00 15.90 3.28
CA ALA A 181 41.55 15.92 3.25
C ALA A 181 40.99 17.35 3.28
N THR A 182 40.03 17.63 2.40
CA THR A 182 39.36 18.93 2.34
C THR A 182 37.89 18.83 2.74
N LEU A 183 37.29 19.96 3.12
CA LEU A 183 35.85 20.05 3.33
C LEU A 183 35.05 19.58 2.11
N PHE A 184 35.57 19.80 0.90
CA PHE A 184 34.93 19.35 -0.34
C PHE A 184 34.84 17.82 -0.42
N ASP A 185 35.88 17.10 -0.02
CA ASP A 185 35.89 15.63 0.01
C ASP A 185 34.81 15.11 0.97
N VAL A 186 34.76 15.67 2.18
CA VAL A 186 33.76 15.31 3.22
C VAL A 186 32.34 15.58 2.74
N VAL A 187 32.07 16.78 2.19
CA VAL A 187 30.73 17.16 1.71
C VAL A 187 30.30 16.26 0.55
N THR A 188 31.21 15.88 -0.33
CA THR A 188 30.91 14.98 -1.48
C THR A 188 30.47 13.60 -0.99
N VAL A 189 31.15 13.03 0.01
CA VAL A 189 30.75 11.76 0.64
C VAL A 189 29.38 11.88 1.29
N LEU A 190 29.14 12.94 2.06
CA LEU A 190 27.84 13.16 2.73
C LEU A 190 26.68 13.32 1.73
N GLN A 191 26.91 14.08 0.65
CA GLN A 191 25.91 14.25 -0.41
C GLN A 191 25.57 12.91 -1.06
N ARG A 192 26.59 12.10 -1.40
CA ARG A 192 26.38 10.79 -1.99
C ARG A 192 25.66 9.83 -1.04
N SER A 193 26.02 9.84 0.24
CA SER A 193 25.35 9.05 1.27
C SER A 193 23.86 9.40 1.39
N SER A 194 23.51 10.69 1.33
CA SER A 194 22.11 11.13 1.32
C SER A 194 21.32 10.60 0.12
N ILE A 195 21.94 10.56 -1.07
CA ILE A 195 21.31 10.00 -2.28
C ILE A 195 21.07 8.49 -2.10
N VAL A 196 22.06 7.75 -1.63
CA VAL A 196 21.94 6.31 -1.34
C VAL A 196 20.78 6.05 -0.36
N GLN A 197 20.70 6.79 0.74
CA GLN A 197 19.63 6.64 1.73
C GLN A 197 18.23 6.95 1.15
N LYS A 198 18.11 7.95 0.28
CA LYS A 198 16.83 8.26 -0.37
C LYS A 198 16.39 7.14 -1.32
N THR A 199 17.30 6.65 -2.15
CA THR A 199 17.01 5.54 -3.07
C THR A 199 16.70 4.24 -2.32
N GLU A 200 17.38 3.99 -1.20
CA GLU A 200 17.09 2.84 -0.33
C GLU A 200 15.65 2.88 0.21
N LYS A 201 15.18 4.05 0.67
CA LYS A 201 13.79 4.21 1.14
C LYS A 201 12.77 3.91 0.03
N GLU A 202 13.02 4.38 -1.18
CA GLU A 202 12.16 4.08 -2.35
C GLU A 202 12.14 2.58 -2.66
N VAL A 203 13.31 1.92 -2.67
CA VAL A 203 13.42 0.46 -2.88
C VAL A 203 12.64 -0.31 -1.81
N ARG A 204 12.78 0.06 -0.53
CA ARG A 204 12.05 -0.58 0.58
C ARG A 204 10.53 -0.49 0.40
N LYS A 205 10.02 0.63 -0.15
CA LYS A 205 8.60 0.78 -0.45
C LYS A 205 8.14 -0.22 -1.50
N TYR A 206 8.89 -0.39 -2.59
CA TYR A 206 8.55 -1.38 -3.61
C TYR A 206 8.60 -2.82 -3.08
N ILE A 207 9.60 -3.16 -2.27
CA ILE A 207 9.71 -4.48 -1.65
C ILE A 207 8.51 -4.75 -0.72
N CYS A 208 8.07 -3.76 0.05
CA CYS A 208 6.88 -3.88 0.89
C CYS A 208 5.60 -4.13 0.07
N GLU A 209 5.44 -3.44 -1.06
CA GLU A 209 4.29 -3.62 -1.95
C GLU A 209 4.30 -4.99 -2.65
N LEU A 210 5.49 -5.53 -2.95
CA LEU A 210 5.65 -6.84 -3.59
C LEU A 210 5.46 -8.02 -2.62
N GLY A 211 5.55 -7.83 -1.31
CA GLY A 211 5.32 -8.91 -0.34
C GLY A 211 6.18 -10.15 -0.62
N THR A 212 5.54 -11.31 -0.79
CA THR A 212 6.25 -12.57 -1.12
C THR A 212 6.95 -12.55 -2.48
N ASP A 213 6.42 -11.80 -3.44
CA ASP A 213 7.00 -11.71 -4.79
C ASP A 213 8.30 -10.92 -4.78
N GLY A 214 8.50 -10.08 -3.76
CA GLY A 214 9.72 -9.30 -3.53
C GLY A 214 10.82 -10.06 -2.80
N LYS A 215 10.64 -11.34 -2.46
CA LYS A 215 11.58 -12.09 -1.59
C LYS A 215 13.01 -12.12 -2.12
N LEU A 216 13.20 -12.25 -3.43
CA LEU A 216 14.51 -12.24 -4.08
C LEU A 216 15.19 -10.86 -4.05
N LEU A 217 14.41 -9.79 -3.98
CA LEU A 217 14.88 -8.41 -3.94
C LEU A 217 15.26 -7.96 -2.52
N ASN A 218 14.85 -8.71 -1.50
CA ASN A 218 15.12 -8.44 -0.10
C ASN A 218 16.39 -9.16 0.43
N MET A 219 17.09 -9.90 -0.43
CA MET A 219 18.37 -10.56 -0.13
C MET A 219 19.53 -9.62 -0.40
#